data_AF-A0A950EQA8-F1
#
_entry.id   AF-A0A950EQA8-F1
#
_cell.length_a   1.000
_cell.length_b   1.000
_cell.length_c   1.000
_cell.angle_alpha   90.00
_cell.angle_beta   90.00
_cell.angle_gamma   90.00
#
_symmetry.space_group_name_H-M   'P 1'
#
loop_
_entity.id
_entity.type
_entity.pdbx_description
1 polymer ?
#
loop_
_entity_poly.entity_id
_entity_poly.type
_entity_poly.pdbx_seq_one_letter_code
_entity_poly.pdbx_strand_id
1 'polypeptide(L)'
;MGAARPHGRGRGQPSVGRARYRLAAGHAARARPLGRNALHGDGLPARVLSALPRLSQVLPAVGARALPQPEARGRDARRVWIVSVAAGAKARALPVIAVTGMAFEASIAAGKGRDGVRAVYAARADLLQRALTAALAEGAAGIVSFGTAGGLAPDLEPGTVVIAQAIDGPFGRVPTDAAWSARMADALMSSPLAARTRRGVEAAVAAPLTGAADKAALFSACGALAVDMESHLAAAAAAAHGVPFAVCRAIVDPAWRSLPKAAMAGLRDDGTTAVLPILRELARDPAQLGGLLRVAADAKAARQSLSAARQVLMNAGAFSPDDSADY
;
A
#
# COMPACT_ATOMS: atom_id res chain seq x y z
N MET A 1 -75.10 6.42 -16.22
CA MET A 1 -74.95 7.32 -17.40
C MET A 1 -73.55 7.05 -17.94
N GLY A 2 -73.29 6.59 -19.16
CA GLY A 2 -73.88 6.93 -20.47
C GLY A 2 -73.03 8.05 -21.11
N ALA A 3 -72.49 7.96 -22.34
CA ALA A 3 -72.58 6.96 -23.41
C ALA A 3 -71.27 6.99 -24.26
N ALA A 4 -70.78 5.85 -24.81
CA ALA A 4 -70.89 5.40 -26.21
C ALA A 4 -69.81 5.88 -27.21
N ARG A 5 -69.45 5.00 -28.15
CA ARG A 5 -68.46 5.18 -29.25
C ARG A 5 -69.14 5.69 -30.55
N PRO A 6 -68.39 6.03 -31.61
CA PRO A 6 -68.09 5.02 -32.66
C PRO A 6 -66.60 5.06 -33.12
N HIS A 7 -65.92 3.94 -33.40
CA HIS A 7 -66.03 2.99 -34.51
C HIS A 7 -65.73 3.56 -35.92
N GLY A 8 -64.58 3.16 -36.47
CA GLY A 8 -64.25 3.18 -37.90
C GLY A 8 -63.47 1.91 -38.28
N ARG A 9 -63.93 1.16 -39.29
CA ARG A 9 -63.28 -0.06 -39.82
C ARG A 9 -62.53 0.27 -41.12
N GLY A 10 -61.40 -0.40 -41.34
CA GLY A 10 -60.79 -0.53 -42.67
C GLY A 10 -60.03 -1.87 -42.76
N ARG A 11 -60.46 -2.77 -43.64
CA ARG A 11 -59.80 -4.08 -43.90
C ARG A 11 -58.95 -4.00 -45.15
N GLY A 12 -57.80 -4.67 -45.15
CA GLY A 12 -57.03 -5.02 -46.35
C GLY A 12 -56.14 -6.22 -46.02
N GLN A 13 -56.34 -7.34 -46.71
CA GLN A 13 -55.61 -8.61 -46.50
C GLN A 13 -55.14 -9.16 -47.88
N PRO A 14 -54.43 -10.30 -47.94
CA PRO A 14 -53.03 -10.36 -48.36
C PRO A 14 -52.84 -10.82 -49.82
N SER A 15 -51.60 -10.78 -50.31
CA SER A 15 -51.20 -11.42 -51.57
C SER A 15 -50.06 -12.42 -51.39
N VAL A 16 -50.17 -13.53 -52.12
CA VAL A 16 -49.34 -14.75 -52.02
C VAL A 16 -48.31 -14.79 -53.15
N GLY A 17 -47.10 -15.28 -52.89
CA GLY A 17 -46.07 -15.51 -53.93
C GLY A 17 -45.15 -16.69 -53.59
N ARG A 18 -45.20 -17.76 -54.39
CA ARG A 18 -44.56 -19.07 -54.11
C ARG A 18 -43.26 -19.30 -54.93
N ALA A 19 -42.19 -19.64 -54.21
CA ALA A 19 -41.32 -20.83 -54.40
C ALA A 19 -40.54 -21.13 -55.72
N ARG A 20 -39.57 -22.08 -55.57
CA ARG A 20 -38.72 -22.82 -56.55
C ARG A 20 -37.38 -22.11 -56.84
N TYR A 21 -36.19 -22.73 -56.97
CA TYR A 21 -35.69 -24.14 -57.08
C TYR A 21 -34.14 -24.14 -56.82
N ARG A 22 -33.34 -25.21 -56.61
CA ARG A 22 -33.48 -26.66 -56.23
C ARG A 22 -32.06 -27.24 -55.88
N LEU A 23 -31.97 -28.28 -55.02
CA LEU A 23 -30.96 -29.38 -54.86
C LEU A 23 -29.50 -29.23 -55.41
N ALA A 24 -28.43 -29.59 -54.66
CA ALA A 24 -27.99 -30.97 -54.32
C ALA A 24 -27.05 -30.96 -53.08
N ALA A 25 -26.97 -31.92 -52.14
CA ALA A 25 -27.09 -33.39 -52.11
C ALA A 25 -25.76 -34.15 -52.36
N GLY A 26 -25.18 -34.75 -51.29
CA GLY A 26 -23.93 -35.51 -51.32
C GLY A 26 -23.54 -36.09 -49.95
N HIS A 27 -24.01 -37.30 -49.67
CA HIS A 27 -23.67 -38.19 -48.54
C HIS A 27 -22.15 -38.42 -48.40
N ALA A 28 -21.50 -38.42 -47.22
CA ALA A 28 -21.66 -39.23 -46.00
C ALA A 28 -20.92 -40.59 -46.01
N ALA A 29 -19.79 -40.69 -45.29
CA ALA A 29 -19.13 -41.97 -44.94
C ALA A 29 -18.27 -41.91 -43.65
N ARG A 30 -18.77 -42.58 -42.60
CA ARG A 30 -18.09 -43.40 -41.55
C ARG A 30 -16.82 -42.90 -40.80
N ALA A 31 -16.89 -43.05 -39.47
CA ALA A 31 -15.78 -42.99 -38.49
C ALA A 31 -14.79 -44.18 -38.63
N ARG A 32 -13.60 -44.25 -38.00
CA ARG A 32 -13.27 -44.13 -36.55
C ARG A 32 -11.75 -43.82 -36.31
N PRO A 33 -11.22 -43.73 -35.07
CA PRO A 33 -10.21 -42.72 -34.70
C PRO A 33 -8.76 -43.24 -34.68
N LEU A 34 -7.80 -42.31 -34.60
CA LEU A 34 -6.52 -42.44 -33.88
C LEU A 34 -6.04 -41.02 -33.51
N GLY A 35 -5.38 -40.87 -32.35
CA GLY A 35 -5.32 -39.57 -31.66
C GLY A 35 -4.07 -38.72 -31.88
N ARG A 36 -4.18 -37.43 -31.54
CA ARG A 36 -3.17 -36.66 -30.78
C ARG A 36 -3.77 -35.35 -30.26
N ASN A 37 -3.25 -34.88 -29.13
CA ASN A 37 -3.80 -33.75 -28.37
C ASN A 37 -3.70 -32.44 -29.16
N ALA A 38 -4.83 -31.77 -29.37
CA ALA A 38 -4.87 -30.36 -29.76
C ALA A 38 -5.26 -29.53 -28.53
N LEU A 39 -4.26 -28.99 -27.82
CA LEU A 39 -4.46 -27.93 -26.84
C LEU A 39 -4.94 -26.68 -27.62
N HIS A 40 -6.24 -26.38 -27.57
CA HIS A 40 -6.72 -25.08 -28.00
C HIS A 40 -6.24 -24.03 -27.01
N GLY A 41 -5.37 -23.13 -27.48
CA GLY A 41 -4.89 -22.01 -26.69
C GLY A 41 -5.92 -20.89 -26.71
N ASP A 42 -6.58 -20.66 -25.58
CA ASP A 42 -7.27 -19.39 -25.32
C ASP A 42 -6.23 -18.28 -25.25
N GLY A 43 -6.04 -17.59 -26.38
CA GLY A 43 -5.10 -16.48 -26.50
C GLY A 43 -5.50 -15.34 -25.55
N LEU A 44 -4.58 -14.97 -24.66
CA LEU A 44 -4.78 -13.84 -23.75
C LEU A 44 -5.13 -12.58 -24.56
N PRO A 45 -6.19 -11.82 -24.21
CA PRO A 45 -6.58 -10.63 -24.97
C PRO A 45 -5.42 -9.65 -25.10
N ALA A 46 -5.20 -9.08 -26.29
CA ALA A 46 -4.05 -8.19 -26.56
C ALA A 46 -3.93 -7.01 -25.57
N ARG A 47 -5.06 -6.57 -24.99
CA ARG A 47 -5.10 -5.56 -23.93
C ARG A 47 -4.36 -6.00 -22.65
N VAL A 48 -4.51 -7.27 -22.24
CA VAL A 48 -3.81 -7.86 -21.08
C VAL A 48 -2.30 -7.88 -21.32
N LEU A 49 -1.87 -8.35 -22.50
CA LEU A 49 -0.46 -8.40 -22.89
C LEU A 49 0.19 -6.99 -22.94
N SER A 50 -0.55 -5.98 -23.42
CA SER A 50 -0.07 -4.59 -23.45
C SER A 50 0.01 -3.90 -22.07
N ALA A 51 -0.76 -4.37 -21.09
CA ALA A 51 -0.80 -3.79 -19.74
C ALA A 51 0.28 -4.38 -18.81
N LEU A 52 0.72 -5.61 -19.06
CA LEU A 52 1.69 -6.32 -18.22
C LEU A 52 3.02 -5.58 -18.01
N PRO A 53 3.66 -4.97 -19.03
CA PRO A 53 4.88 -4.19 -18.84
C PRO A 53 4.68 -2.95 -17.96
N ARG A 54 3.45 -2.41 -17.88
CA ARG A 54 3.13 -1.22 -17.07
C ARG A 54 2.88 -1.57 -15.61
N LEU A 55 2.32 -2.76 -15.34
CA LEU A 55 2.14 -3.28 -13.98
C LEU A 55 3.48 -3.70 -13.35
N SER A 56 4.35 -4.39 -14.09
CA SER A 56 5.68 -4.79 -13.59
C SER A 56 6.64 -3.63 -13.35
N GLN A 57 6.46 -2.49 -14.03
CA GLN A 57 7.20 -1.25 -13.76
C GLN A 57 6.76 -0.54 -12.47
N VAL A 58 5.52 -0.76 -12.00
CA VAL A 58 4.99 -0.17 -10.77
C VAL A 58 5.23 -1.08 -9.56
N LEU A 59 5.20 -2.41 -9.77
CA LEU A 59 5.50 -3.44 -8.78
C LEU A 59 6.73 -4.27 -9.19
N PRO A 60 7.97 -3.81 -8.92
CA PRO A 60 9.15 -4.63 -9.11
C PRO A 60 9.13 -5.79 -8.13
N ALA A 61 9.03 -7.02 -8.64
CA ALA A 61 9.31 -8.22 -7.86
C ALA A 61 10.81 -8.26 -7.52
N VAL A 62 11.19 -7.72 -6.35
CA VAL A 62 12.56 -7.74 -5.87
C VAL A 62 12.88 -9.15 -5.37
N GLY A 63 13.74 -9.85 -6.12
CA GLY A 63 14.21 -11.19 -5.74
C GLY A 63 15.02 -11.17 -4.45
N ALA A 64 14.88 -12.22 -3.65
CA ALA A 64 15.65 -12.41 -2.43
C ALA A 64 17.15 -12.44 -2.73
N ARG A 65 17.92 -11.51 -2.16
CA ARG A 65 19.36 -11.67 -1.95
C ARG A 65 19.59 -12.15 -0.52
N ALA A 66 20.42 -13.19 -0.39
CA ALA A 66 20.70 -13.83 0.88
C ALA A 66 21.40 -12.88 1.86
N LEU A 67 21.02 -12.98 3.13
CA LEU A 67 21.72 -12.36 4.25
C LEU A 67 23.09 -13.05 4.44
N PRO A 68 24.18 -12.30 4.71
CA PRO A 68 25.42 -12.90 5.19
C PRO A 68 25.19 -13.48 6.61
N GLN A 69 25.53 -14.76 6.81
CA GLN A 69 25.62 -15.35 8.14
C GLN A 69 26.92 -14.90 8.83
N PRO A 70 26.89 -14.41 10.08
CA PRO A 70 28.08 -14.34 10.91
C PRO A 70 28.28 -15.69 11.64
N GLU A 71 29.44 -16.30 11.45
CA GLU A 71 29.84 -17.50 12.20
C GLU A 71 30.12 -17.15 13.67
N ALA A 72 29.62 -17.97 14.60
CA ALA A 72 29.85 -17.80 16.03
C ALA A 72 30.91 -18.79 16.55
N ARG A 73 31.96 -18.28 17.23
CA ARG A 73 32.83 -19.13 18.06
C ARG A 73 33.61 -18.34 19.12
N GLY A 74 33.62 -18.85 20.35
CA GLY A 74 34.64 -18.55 21.37
C GLY A 74 34.16 -17.78 22.62
N ARG A 75 34.09 -18.49 23.74
CA ARG A 75 34.19 -17.91 25.12
C ARG A 75 35.68 -17.56 25.37
N ASP A 76 36.14 -16.85 26.41
CA ASP A 76 35.67 -16.71 27.79
C ASP A 76 36.41 -15.54 28.52
N ALA A 77 36.10 -15.33 29.80
CA ALA A 77 36.97 -14.78 30.87
C ALA A 77 37.25 -13.26 30.93
N ARG A 78 36.37 -12.58 31.69
CA ARG A 78 36.68 -11.64 32.80
C ARG A 78 38.04 -10.90 32.78
N ARG A 79 37.99 -9.56 32.58
CA ARG A 79 38.89 -8.61 33.26
C ARG A 79 38.25 -7.22 33.32
N VAL A 80 38.02 -6.72 34.53
CA VAL A 80 37.51 -5.36 34.77
C VAL A 80 38.66 -4.37 34.57
N TRP A 81 38.42 -3.36 33.75
CA TRP A 81 39.27 -2.17 33.66
C TRP A 81 38.37 -0.93 33.73
N ILE A 82 38.49 -0.17 34.82
CA ILE A 82 37.96 1.19 34.85
C ILE A 82 38.97 2.05 34.10
N VAL A 83 38.64 2.40 32.85
CA VAL A 83 39.42 3.36 32.06
C VAL A 83 38.58 4.60 31.88
N SER A 84 39.03 5.71 32.48
CA SER A 84 38.51 7.04 32.16
C SER A 84 38.91 7.40 30.73
N VAL A 85 38.06 7.10 29.76
CA VAL A 85 38.31 7.41 28.34
C VAL A 85 38.19 8.91 28.10
N ALA A 86 39.26 9.49 27.57
CA ALA A 86 39.33 10.91 27.23
C ALA A 86 38.31 11.30 26.15
N ALA A 87 37.89 12.57 26.19
CA ALA A 87 37.10 13.18 25.13
C ALA A 87 37.83 13.07 23.77
N GLY A 88 37.16 12.57 22.73
CA GLY A 88 37.78 12.39 21.41
C GLY A 88 36.98 11.61 20.38
N ALA A 89 36.06 10.74 20.80
CA ALA A 89 35.03 10.22 19.90
C ALA A 89 33.88 11.22 19.80
N LYS A 90 33.56 11.71 18.59
CA LYS A 90 32.23 12.30 18.36
C LYS A 90 31.20 11.23 18.71
N ALA A 91 30.36 11.46 19.71
CA ALA A 91 29.23 10.60 19.99
C ALA A 91 28.43 10.44 18.70
N ARG A 92 28.34 9.22 18.20
CA ARG A 92 27.64 8.93 16.95
C ARG A 92 26.16 9.13 17.24
N ALA A 93 25.57 10.19 16.69
CA ALA A 93 24.16 10.49 16.82
C ALA A 93 23.32 9.23 16.55
N LEU A 94 22.37 8.97 17.45
CA LEU A 94 21.51 7.78 17.36
C LEU A 94 20.65 7.86 16.08
N PRO A 95 20.35 6.72 15.44
CA PRO A 95 19.57 6.73 14.21
C PRO A 95 18.10 7.04 14.49
N VAL A 96 17.42 7.63 13.51
CA VAL A 96 15.96 7.59 13.44
C VAL A 96 15.55 6.26 12.83
N ILE A 97 14.69 5.51 13.52
CA ILE A 97 14.16 4.24 13.01
C ILE A 97 12.90 4.54 12.20
N ALA A 98 12.93 4.28 10.90
CA ALA A 98 11.77 4.40 10.03
C ALA A 98 11.07 3.05 9.88
N VAL A 99 9.88 2.90 10.46
CA VAL A 99 9.06 1.69 10.41
C VAL A 99 8.12 1.78 9.21
N THR A 100 8.16 0.79 8.32
CA THR A 100 7.39 0.80 7.07
C THR A 100 6.78 -0.59 6.81
N GLY A 101 5.66 -0.69 6.09
CA GLY A 101 5.03 -1.98 5.77
C GLY A 101 5.73 -2.71 4.62
N MET A 102 6.28 -1.98 3.64
CA MET A 102 6.75 -2.53 2.36
C MET A 102 8.18 -2.12 1.98
N ALA A 103 8.86 -3.00 1.23
CA ALA A 103 10.26 -2.80 0.83
C ALA A 103 10.52 -1.50 0.04
N PHE A 104 9.55 -1.03 -0.76
CA PHE A 104 9.71 0.23 -1.51
C PHE A 104 9.62 1.45 -0.59
N GLU A 105 8.84 1.38 0.49
CA GLU A 105 8.70 2.43 1.50
C GLU A 105 9.98 2.53 2.31
N ALA A 106 10.52 1.39 2.76
CA ALA A 106 11.84 1.32 3.38
C ALA A 106 12.96 1.84 2.48
N SER A 107 12.91 1.54 1.18
CA SER A 107 13.87 2.09 0.21
C SER A 107 13.74 3.60 0.03
N ILE A 108 12.54 4.17 0.18
CA ILE A 108 12.36 5.63 0.22
C ILE A 108 12.92 6.16 1.54
N ALA A 109 12.46 5.64 2.67
CA ALA A 109 12.85 6.07 4.01
C ALA A 109 14.37 6.06 4.23
N ALA A 110 15.07 4.97 3.86
CA ALA A 110 16.52 4.85 3.96
C ALA A 110 17.30 5.76 2.98
N GLY A 111 16.69 6.17 1.87
CA GLY A 111 17.30 7.05 0.88
C GLY A 111 18.67 6.56 0.39
N LYS A 112 19.72 7.30 0.71
CA LYS A 112 21.12 6.96 0.37
C LYS A 112 21.90 6.29 1.52
N GLY A 113 21.27 6.07 2.68
CA GLY A 113 21.87 5.39 3.84
C GLY A 113 23.02 6.16 4.50
N ARG A 114 23.01 7.50 4.46
CA ARG A 114 24.10 8.37 4.96
C ARG A 114 23.63 9.50 5.87
N ASP A 115 22.34 9.50 6.19
CA ASP A 115 21.59 10.64 6.72
C ASP A 115 20.85 10.30 8.02
N GLY A 116 21.39 9.35 8.80
CA GLY A 116 20.90 9.00 10.14
C GLY A 116 19.65 8.11 10.16
N VAL A 117 19.04 7.80 9.02
CA VAL A 117 17.81 6.99 8.97
C VAL A 117 18.11 5.50 8.78
N ARG A 118 17.59 4.65 9.67
CA ARG A 118 17.58 3.19 9.54
C ARG A 118 16.15 2.71 9.28
N ALA A 119 15.87 2.25 8.06
CA ALA A 119 14.56 1.70 7.74
C ALA A 119 14.41 0.24 8.18
N VAL A 120 13.22 -0.11 8.65
CA VAL A 120 12.81 -1.46 9.07
C VAL A 120 11.46 -1.76 8.42
N TYR A 121 11.32 -2.95 7.82
CA TYR A 121 10.07 -3.37 7.20
C TYR A 121 9.87 -4.88 7.26
N ALA A 122 8.60 -5.28 7.32
CA ALA A 122 8.13 -6.63 7.06
C ALA A 122 6.61 -6.60 6.85
N ALA A 123 6.10 -7.45 5.97
CA ALA A 123 4.68 -7.53 5.68
C ALA A 123 3.84 -8.19 6.80
N ARG A 124 4.49 -8.84 7.77
CA ARG A 124 3.82 -9.41 8.95
C ARG A 124 4.22 -8.68 10.22
N ALA A 125 3.24 -8.42 11.07
CA ALA A 125 3.41 -7.80 12.39
C ALA A 125 4.50 -8.48 13.25
N ASP A 126 4.54 -9.81 13.29
CA ASP A 126 5.50 -10.55 14.13
C ASP A 126 6.95 -10.43 13.65
N LEU A 127 7.15 -10.40 12.33
CA LEU A 127 8.46 -10.18 11.71
C LEU A 127 8.89 -8.71 11.85
N LEU A 128 7.93 -7.77 11.71
CA LEU A 128 8.18 -6.35 11.87
C LEU A 128 8.60 -6.03 13.31
N GLN A 129 7.88 -6.58 14.30
CA GLN A 129 8.22 -6.43 15.71
C GLN A 129 9.61 -6.98 16.03
N ARG A 130 9.98 -8.18 15.52
CA ARG A 130 11.33 -8.73 15.70
C ARG A 130 12.42 -7.85 15.08
N ALA A 131 12.20 -7.37 13.86
CA ALA A 131 13.15 -6.52 13.15
C ALA A 131 13.29 -5.14 13.82
N LEU A 132 12.19 -4.60 14.36
CA LEU A 132 12.16 -3.35 15.12
C LEU A 132 12.89 -3.50 16.47
N THR A 133 12.64 -4.56 17.23
CA THR A 133 13.41 -4.88 18.45
C THR A 133 14.91 -4.99 18.16
N ALA A 134 15.30 -5.68 17.08
CA ALA A 134 16.70 -5.80 16.68
C ALA A 134 17.31 -4.46 16.24
N ALA A 135 16.53 -3.54 15.67
CA ALA A 135 16.99 -2.22 15.29
C ALA A 135 17.15 -1.25 16.48
N LEU A 136 16.29 -1.38 17.49
CA LEU A 136 16.28 -0.57 18.71
C LEU A 136 17.32 -1.02 19.75
N ALA A 137 17.86 -2.24 19.63
CA ALA A 137 18.91 -2.76 20.51
C ALA A 137 20.22 -1.93 20.50
N GLU A 138 20.44 -1.13 19.45
CA GLU A 138 21.56 -0.18 19.33
C GLU A 138 21.21 1.25 19.80
N GLY A 139 19.98 1.48 20.27
CA GLY A 139 19.42 2.80 20.56
C GLY A 139 18.86 3.51 19.31
N ALA A 140 18.00 4.50 19.55
CA ALA A 140 17.40 5.34 18.51
C ALA A 140 17.18 6.77 19.05
N ALA A 141 17.26 7.76 18.16
CA ALA A 141 16.87 9.14 18.47
C ALA A 141 15.33 9.31 18.48
N GLY A 142 14.63 8.50 17.69
CA GLY A 142 13.18 8.48 17.59
C GLY A 142 12.70 7.42 16.60
N ILE A 143 11.39 7.17 16.59
CA ILE A 143 10.73 6.23 15.68
C ILE A 143 9.73 7.01 14.81
N VAL A 144 9.85 6.89 13.48
CA VAL A 144 8.87 7.40 12.54
C VAL A 144 8.17 6.25 11.82
N SER A 145 6.85 6.18 11.94
CA SER A 145 6.04 5.30 11.08
C SER A 145 5.88 5.99 9.72
N PHE A 146 6.46 5.42 8.67
CA PHE A 146 6.65 6.08 7.38
C PHE A 146 6.26 5.16 6.22
N GLY A 147 5.26 5.54 5.43
CA GLY A 147 4.80 4.67 4.36
C GLY A 147 3.55 5.16 3.65
N THR A 148 2.78 4.22 3.13
CA THR A 148 1.47 4.44 2.53
C THR A 148 0.35 4.08 3.50
N ALA A 149 -0.85 4.60 3.26
CA ALA A 149 -2.05 4.33 4.06
C ALA A 149 -3.32 4.42 3.20
N GLY A 150 -4.39 3.76 3.63
CA GLY A 150 -5.72 3.96 3.06
C GLY A 150 -6.32 5.29 3.51
N GLY A 151 -7.03 5.98 2.63
CA GLY A 151 -7.79 7.18 2.99
C GLY A 151 -9.11 6.81 3.66
N LEU A 152 -9.44 7.45 4.77
CA LEU A 152 -10.73 7.33 5.47
C LEU A 152 -11.60 8.58 5.28
N ALA A 153 -11.00 9.77 5.36
CA ALA A 153 -11.73 11.01 5.12
C ALA A 153 -12.10 11.17 3.63
N PRO A 154 -13.33 11.61 3.30
CA PRO A 154 -13.90 11.55 1.95
C PRO A 154 -13.35 12.59 0.97
N ASP A 155 -12.48 13.49 1.44
CA ASP A 155 -11.83 14.55 0.68
C ASP A 155 -10.33 14.26 0.39
N LEU A 156 -9.79 13.13 0.83
CA LEU A 156 -8.38 12.80 0.62
C LEU A 156 -8.14 12.12 -0.73
N GLU A 157 -7.39 12.80 -1.60
CA GLU A 157 -6.94 12.24 -2.87
C GLU A 157 -5.67 11.36 -2.72
N PRO A 158 -5.44 10.40 -3.64
CA PRO A 158 -4.16 9.71 -3.75
C PRO A 158 -2.95 10.66 -3.83
N GLY A 159 -1.93 10.37 -3.02
CA GLY A 159 -0.77 11.24 -2.85
C GLY A 159 -1.00 12.44 -1.92
N THR A 160 -2.11 12.51 -1.20
CA THR A 160 -2.21 13.35 0.02
C THR A 160 -1.23 12.80 1.07
N VAL A 161 -0.48 13.68 1.73
CA VAL A 161 0.44 13.34 2.83
C VAL A 161 -0.23 13.71 4.16
N VAL A 162 -0.38 12.73 5.04
CA VAL A 162 -0.93 12.89 6.39
C VAL A 162 0.21 12.82 7.40
N ILE A 163 0.31 13.83 8.26
CA ILE A 163 1.12 13.80 9.48
C ILE A 163 0.18 13.58 10.66
N ALA A 164 0.31 12.44 11.34
CA ALA A 164 -0.58 12.13 12.45
C ALA A 164 -0.24 12.97 13.70
N GLN A 165 -1.27 13.40 14.42
CA GLN A 165 -1.19 14.04 15.74
C GLN A 165 -1.44 13.03 16.87
N ALA A 166 -2.12 11.93 16.54
CA ALA A 166 -2.32 10.76 17.38
C ALA A 166 -2.67 9.57 16.47
N ILE A 167 -2.42 8.37 16.97
CA ILE A 167 -3.00 7.15 16.40
C ILE A 167 -4.16 6.65 17.27
N ASP A 168 -5.23 6.17 16.65
CA ASP A 168 -6.28 5.37 17.29
C ASP A 168 -6.06 3.90 16.91
N GLY A 169 -5.56 3.10 17.84
CA GLY A 169 -5.19 1.71 17.60
C GLY A 169 -5.80 0.71 18.59
N PRO A 170 -5.46 -0.58 18.48
CA PRO A 170 -5.95 -1.63 19.37
C PRO A 170 -5.53 -1.46 20.84
N PHE A 171 -4.52 -0.61 21.10
CA PHE A 171 -4.03 -0.27 22.44
C PHE A 171 -4.61 1.07 22.98
N GLY A 172 -5.62 1.62 22.32
CA GLY A 172 -6.20 2.93 22.61
C GLY A 172 -5.59 4.06 21.77
N ARG A 173 -5.89 5.30 22.17
CA ARG A 173 -5.33 6.51 21.53
C ARG A 173 -3.94 6.80 22.06
N VAL A 174 -2.95 6.91 21.18
CA VAL A 174 -1.56 7.28 21.51
C VAL A 174 -1.19 8.57 20.77
N PRO A 175 -0.83 9.67 21.45
CA PRO A 175 -0.38 10.88 20.79
C PRO A 175 0.98 10.66 20.10
N THR A 176 1.23 11.38 19.02
CA THR A 176 2.60 11.53 18.49
C THR A 176 3.33 12.63 19.26
N ASP A 177 4.66 12.68 19.12
CA ASP A 177 5.46 13.79 19.63
C ASP A 177 4.98 15.10 18.97
N ALA A 178 4.50 16.02 19.80
CA ALA A 178 3.81 17.21 19.33
C ALA A 178 4.75 18.20 18.61
N ALA A 179 5.99 18.32 19.07
CA ALA A 179 6.98 19.23 18.49
C ALA A 179 7.48 18.68 17.15
N TRP A 180 7.88 17.41 17.13
CA TRP A 180 8.35 16.74 15.91
C TRP A 180 7.24 16.68 14.85
N SER A 181 6.02 16.31 15.22
CA SER A 181 4.89 16.27 14.29
C SER A 181 4.44 17.66 13.81
N ALA A 182 4.69 18.72 14.59
CA ALA A 182 4.54 20.10 14.12
C ALA A 182 5.61 20.45 13.09
N ARG A 183 6.91 20.29 13.40
CA ARG A 183 8.02 20.58 12.47
C ARG A 183 7.88 19.81 11.15
N MET A 184 7.47 18.54 11.19
CA MET A 184 7.21 17.74 10.00
C MET A 184 6.11 18.36 9.13
N ALA A 185 4.98 18.75 9.74
CA ALA A 185 3.88 19.34 9.01
C ALA A 185 4.23 20.73 8.46
N ASP A 186 4.91 21.57 9.24
CA ASP A 186 5.28 22.94 8.84
C ASP A 186 6.29 22.93 7.68
N ALA A 187 7.25 22.00 7.71
CA ALA A 187 8.17 21.79 6.58
C ALA A 187 7.44 21.39 5.29
N LEU A 188 6.44 20.50 5.38
CA LEU A 188 5.63 20.08 4.24
C LEU A 188 4.68 21.19 3.74
N MET A 189 4.05 21.94 4.65
CA MET A 189 3.20 23.09 4.35
C MET A 189 3.98 24.30 3.80
N SER A 190 5.30 24.36 4.04
CA SER A 190 6.22 25.35 3.44
C SER A 190 6.82 24.88 2.11
N SER A 191 6.30 23.81 1.51
CA SER A 191 6.84 23.18 0.29
C SER A 191 5.78 23.04 -0.81
N PRO A 192 6.15 22.59 -2.03
CA PRO A 192 5.18 22.27 -3.08
C PRO A 192 4.13 21.21 -2.71
N LEU A 193 4.28 20.50 -1.58
CA LEU A 193 3.30 19.57 -1.05
C LEU A 193 2.18 20.23 -0.23
N ALA A 194 2.24 21.54 0.05
CA ALA A 194 1.33 22.22 0.98
C ALA A 194 -0.16 21.93 0.75
N ALA A 195 -0.63 22.08 -0.49
CA ALA A 195 -2.04 21.81 -0.86
C ALA A 195 -2.44 20.33 -0.74
N ARG A 196 -1.48 19.42 -0.54
CA ARG A 196 -1.64 17.98 -0.36
C ARG A 196 -1.23 17.53 1.04
N THR A 197 -0.94 18.43 1.98
CA THR A 197 -0.56 18.09 3.35
C THR A 197 -1.75 18.23 4.29
N ARG A 198 -1.98 17.22 5.13
CA ARG A 198 -3.04 17.20 6.15
C ARG A 198 -2.48 16.75 7.50
N ARG A 199 -3.13 17.21 8.57
CA ARG A 199 -2.84 16.81 9.96
C ARG A 199 -4.13 16.30 10.59
N GLY A 200 -4.05 15.26 11.40
CA GLY A 200 -5.20 14.70 12.11
C GLY A 200 -4.88 13.38 12.81
N VAL A 201 -5.91 12.62 13.14
CA VAL A 201 -5.77 11.27 13.72
C VAL A 201 -5.56 10.24 12.61
N GLU A 202 -4.76 9.20 12.85
CA GLU A 202 -4.60 8.03 11.98
C GLU A 202 -5.14 6.79 12.70
N ALA A 203 -5.91 5.95 12.01
CA ALA A 203 -6.40 4.69 12.56
C ALA A 203 -5.39 3.57 12.30
N ALA A 204 -5.02 2.81 13.32
CA ALA A 204 -4.12 1.68 13.18
C ALA A 204 -4.89 0.37 13.41
N VAL A 205 -4.95 -0.50 12.41
CA VAL A 205 -5.77 -1.72 12.42
C VAL A 205 -4.91 -2.98 12.30
N ALA A 206 -5.42 -4.11 12.81
CA ALA A 206 -4.72 -5.41 12.73
C ALA A 206 -4.94 -6.14 11.39
N ALA A 207 -5.88 -5.70 10.56
CA ALA A 207 -6.26 -6.33 9.29
C ALA A 207 -6.68 -5.27 8.26
N PRO A 208 -6.43 -5.48 6.96
CA PRO A 208 -6.64 -4.46 5.93
C PRO A 208 -8.13 -4.18 5.66
N LEU A 209 -8.50 -2.89 5.59
CA LEU A 209 -9.83 -2.47 5.15
C LEU A 209 -9.89 -2.40 3.62
N THR A 210 -10.63 -3.32 2.99
CA THR A 210 -10.70 -3.46 1.53
C THR A 210 -11.97 -2.85 0.91
N GLY A 211 -13.03 -2.65 1.69
CA GLY A 211 -14.30 -2.09 1.28
C GLY A 211 -14.48 -0.61 1.63
N ALA A 212 -15.06 0.18 0.72
CA ALA A 212 -15.40 1.58 0.97
C ALA A 212 -16.41 1.77 2.13
N ALA A 213 -17.30 0.80 2.36
CA ALA A 213 -18.25 0.83 3.47
C ALA A 213 -17.55 0.70 4.83
N ASP A 214 -16.57 -0.20 4.95
CA ASP A 214 -15.79 -0.40 6.18
C ASP A 214 -14.96 0.85 6.51
N LYS A 215 -14.37 1.48 5.48
CA LYS A 215 -13.66 2.76 5.61
C LYS A 215 -14.59 3.89 6.09
N ALA A 216 -15.79 4.00 5.50
CA ALA A 216 -16.77 5.01 5.91
C ALA A 216 -17.28 4.77 7.34
N ALA A 217 -17.47 3.50 7.76
CA ALA A 217 -17.83 3.15 9.12
C ALA A 217 -16.72 3.51 10.12
N LEU A 218 -15.46 3.20 9.81
CA LEU A 218 -14.32 3.56 10.65
C LEU A 218 -14.14 5.08 10.74
N PHE A 219 -14.24 5.80 9.62
CA PHE A 219 -14.23 7.27 9.60
C PHE A 219 -15.32 7.85 10.51
N SER A 220 -16.54 7.33 10.43
CA SER A 220 -17.68 7.78 11.25
C SER A 220 -17.51 7.47 12.74
N ALA A 221 -16.72 6.44 13.09
CA ALA A 221 -16.51 6.01 14.47
C ALA A 221 -15.42 6.79 15.21
N CYS A 222 -14.30 7.14 14.54
CA CYS A 222 -13.15 7.79 15.18
C CYS A 222 -12.70 9.13 14.56
N GLY A 223 -13.20 9.50 13.38
CA GLY A 223 -12.80 10.72 12.68
C GLY A 223 -11.37 10.71 12.12
N ALA A 224 -10.69 9.55 12.13
CA ALA A 224 -9.33 9.42 11.60
C ALA A 224 -9.26 9.70 10.11
N LEU A 225 -8.21 10.39 9.65
CA LEU A 225 -8.01 10.77 8.26
C LEU A 225 -7.57 9.59 7.38
N ALA A 226 -6.70 8.75 7.92
CA ALA A 226 -6.05 7.64 7.22
C ALA A 226 -6.12 6.35 8.06
N VAL A 227 -5.87 5.21 7.41
CA VAL A 227 -5.79 3.89 8.06
C VAL A 227 -4.56 3.10 7.60
N ASP A 228 -3.87 2.48 8.57
CA ASP A 228 -2.62 1.74 8.36
C ASP A 228 -2.58 0.43 9.20
N MET A 229 -1.51 -0.38 9.04
CA MET A 229 -1.34 -1.65 9.76
C MET A 229 -0.05 -1.74 10.59
N GLU A 230 0.81 -0.71 10.63
CA GLU A 230 2.12 -0.77 11.30
C GLU A 230 2.30 0.27 12.43
N SER A 231 1.61 1.41 12.38
CA SER A 231 1.84 2.56 13.27
C SER A 231 1.60 2.22 14.74
N HIS A 232 0.69 1.28 15.04
CA HIS A 232 0.48 0.79 16.42
C HIS A 232 1.67 0.00 16.98
N LEU A 233 2.41 -0.74 16.13
CA LEU A 233 3.63 -1.45 16.53
C LEU A 233 4.78 -0.48 16.74
N ALA A 234 4.89 0.53 15.86
CA ALA A 234 5.89 1.59 15.98
C ALA A 234 5.69 2.43 17.25
N ALA A 235 4.44 2.82 17.56
CA ALA A 235 4.08 3.56 18.77
C ALA A 235 4.36 2.75 20.05
N ALA A 236 3.95 1.47 20.09
CA ALA A 236 4.20 0.61 21.23
C ALA A 236 5.71 0.42 21.49
N ALA A 237 6.50 0.26 20.42
CA ALA A 237 7.96 0.18 20.52
C ALA A 237 8.59 1.51 21.00
N ALA A 238 8.10 2.66 20.53
CA ALA A 238 8.60 3.97 20.94
C ALA A 238 8.35 4.22 22.44
N ALA A 239 7.11 3.97 22.90
CA ALA A 239 6.74 4.06 24.30
C ALA A 239 7.57 3.12 25.19
N ALA A 240 7.83 1.88 24.74
CA ALA A 240 8.64 0.91 25.48
C ALA A 240 10.12 1.30 25.61
N HIS A 241 10.64 2.16 24.73
CA HIS A 241 12.03 2.64 24.76
C HIS A 241 12.17 4.10 25.23
N GLY A 242 11.07 4.79 25.54
CA GLY A 242 11.08 6.19 25.97
C GLY A 242 11.56 7.18 24.90
N VAL A 243 11.34 6.89 23.61
CA VAL A 243 11.81 7.72 22.49
C VAL A 243 10.65 8.43 21.77
N PRO A 244 10.87 9.61 21.16
CA PRO A 244 9.88 10.32 20.36
C PRO A 244 9.27 9.44 19.26
N PHE A 245 7.98 9.68 18.96
CA PHE A 245 7.22 8.96 17.94
C PHE A 245 6.52 9.92 16.98
N ALA A 246 6.65 9.69 15.68
CA ALA A 246 5.91 10.44 14.65
C ALA A 246 5.35 9.52 13.56
N VAL A 247 4.39 10.02 12.77
CA VAL A 247 3.79 9.28 11.66
C VAL A 247 3.65 10.17 10.43
N CYS A 248 4.08 9.65 9.27
CA CYS A 248 3.96 10.30 7.98
C CYS A 248 3.52 9.28 6.92
N ARG A 249 2.25 9.38 6.48
CA ARG A 249 1.67 8.48 5.48
C ARG A 249 1.28 9.20 4.20
N ALA A 250 1.49 8.55 3.06
CA ALA A 250 0.92 8.98 1.78
C ALA A 250 -0.31 8.14 1.43
N ILE A 251 -1.45 8.79 1.15
CA ILE A 251 -2.71 8.10 0.81
C ILE A 251 -2.55 7.34 -0.51
N VAL A 252 -2.76 6.03 -0.49
CA VAL A 252 -2.62 5.13 -1.65
C VAL A 252 -3.96 4.79 -2.28
N ASP A 253 -5.02 4.62 -1.49
CA ASP A 253 -6.36 4.31 -1.99
C ASP A 253 -7.45 5.03 -1.16
N PRO A 254 -8.27 5.89 -1.79
CA PRO A 254 -9.14 6.82 -1.08
C PRO A 254 -10.41 6.14 -0.52
N ALA A 255 -11.13 6.86 0.35
CA ALA A 255 -12.25 6.32 1.13
C ALA A 255 -13.37 5.70 0.28
N TRP A 256 -13.72 6.34 -0.84
CA TRP A 256 -14.77 5.91 -1.76
C TRP A 256 -14.36 4.77 -2.70
N ARG A 257 -13.14 4.23 -2.56
CA ARG A 257 -12.61 3.18 -3.44
C ARG A 257 -12.47 1.86 -2.69
N SER A 258 -13.25 0.88 -3.12
CA SER A 258 -13.01 -0.53 -2.80
C SER A 258 -11.91 -1.09 -3.72
N LEU A 259 -11.06 -1.96 -3.20
CA LEU A 259 -10.00 -2.60 -3.98
C LEU A 259 -10.59 -3.65 -4.95
N PRO A 260 -10.15 -3.71 -6.22
CA PRO A 260 -10.59 -4.74 -7.16
C PRO A 260 -10.27 -6.15 -6.65
N LYS A 261 -11.12 -7.14 -6.98
CA LYS A 261 -10.90 -8.55 -6.57
C LYS A 261 -9.53 -9.07 -7.01
N ALA A 262 -9.09 -8.73 -8.22
CA ALA A 262 -7.76 -9.08 -8.71
C ALA A 262 -6.61 -8.45 -7.88
N ALA A 263 -6.79 -7.25 -7.32
CA ALA A 263 -5.80 -6.64 -6.44
C ALA A 263 -5.74 -7.34 -5.07
N MET A 264 -6.91 -7.67 -4.50
CA MET A 264 -7.00 -8.46 -3.26
C MET A 264 -6.42 -9.88 -3.43
N ALA A 265 -6.67 -10.54 -4.56
CA ALA A 265 -6.07 -11.84 -4.89
C ALA A 265 -4.54 -11.79 -5.11
N GLY A 266 -3.99 -10.59 -5.28
CA GLY A 266 -2.55 -10.34 -5.35
C GLY A 266 -1.88 -10.16 -3.98
N LEU A 267 -2.63 -9.79 -2.94
CA LEU A 267 -2.12 -9.73 -1.57
C LEU A 267 -1.85 -11.14 -1.06
N ARG A 268 -0.63 -11.36 -0.59
CA ARG A 268 -0.22 -12.53 0.19
C ARG A 268 0.23 -12.06 1.57
N ASP A 269 0.12 -12.95 2.55
CA ASP A 269 0.58 -12.73 3.93
C ASP A 269 2.10 -12.50 4.05
N ASP A 270 2.87 -12.69 2.98
CA ASP A 270 4.31 -12.41 2.89
C ASP A 270 4.63 -11.04 2.25
N GLY A 271 3.63 -10.27 1.82
CA GLY A 271 3.77 -8.98 1.13
C GLY A 271 4.29 -9.09 -0.31
N THR A 272 4.46 -10.29 -0.84
CA THR A 272 4.83 -10.49 -2.25
C THR A 272 3.58 -10.46 -3.12
N THR A 273 3.52 -9.53 -4.07
CA THR A 273 2.38 -9.46 -4.99
C THR A 273 2.38 -10.65 -5.94
N ALA A 274 1.39 -11.52 -5.79
CA ALA A 274 1.28 -12.74 -6.57
C ALA A 274 0.78 -12.44 -8.00
N VAL A 275 1.70 -12.20 -8.93
CA VAL A 275 1.38 -11.82 -10.33
C VAL A 275 0.47 -12.84 -11.02
N LEU A 276 0.62 -14.15 -10.71
CA LEU A 276 -0.13 -15.22 -11.37
C LEU A 276 -1.62 -15.28 -10.95
N PRO A 277 -1.99 -15.18 -9.66
CA PRO A 277 -3.38 -14.92 -9.24
C PRO A 277 -3.99 -13.65 -9.85
N ILE A 278 -3.27 -12.52 -9.85
CA ILE A 278 -3.75 -11.25 -10.45
C ILE A 278 -4.10 -11.49 -11.93
N LEU A 279 -3.20 -12.13 -12.68
CA LEU A 279 -3.41 -12.50 -14.08
C LEU A 279 -4.61 -13.43 -14.30
N ARG A 280 -4.81 -14.39 -13.40
CA ARG A 280 -5.90 -15.38 -13.51
C ARG A 280 -7.27 -14.75 -13.25
N GLU A 281 -7.37 -13.83 -12.29
CA GLU A 281 -8.59 -13.05 -12.07
C GLU A 281 -8.84 -12.04 -13.19
N LEU A 282 -7.79 -11.41 -13.71
CA LEU A 282 -7.88 -10.46 -14.83
C LEU A 282 -8.29 -11.11 -16.15
N ALA A 283 -7.94 -12.39 -16.34
CA ALA A 283 -8.40 -13.21 -17.46
C ALA A 283 -9.87 -13.66 -17.31
N ARG A 284 -10.37 -13.80 -16.07
CA ARG A 284 -11.77 -14.12 -15.76
C ARG A 284 -12.69 -12.90 -15.89
N ASP A 285 -12.20 -11.72 -15.55
CA ASP A 285 -12.93 -10.47 -15.64
C ASP A 285 -12.05 -9.32 -16.17
N PRO A 286 -11.96 -9.18 -17.51
CA PRO A 286 -11.18 -8.11 -18.14
C PRO A 286 -11.70 -6.69 -17.85
N ALA A 287 -12.91 -6.51 -17.31
CA ALA A 287 -13.40 -5.19 -16.93
C ALA A 287 -12.61 -4.61 -15.74
N GLN A 288 -11.99 -5.47 -14.92
CA GLN A 288 -11.12 -5.04 -13.81
C GLN A 288 -9.82 -4.35 -14.28
N LEU A 289 -9.44 -4.45 -15.56
CA LEU A 289 -8.27 -3.76 -16.14
C LEU A 289 -8.29 -2.24 -15.84
N GLY A 290 -9.46 -1.59 -15.97
CA GLY A 290 -9.59 -0.15 -15.71
C GLY A 290 -9.39 0.20 -14.23
N GLY A 291 -9.85 -0.67 -13.33
CA GLY A 291 -9.63 -0.53 -11.89
C GLY A 291 -8.17 -0.73 -11.50
N LEU A 292 -7.52 -1.77 -12.03
CA LEU A 292 -6.10 -2.08 -11.82
C LEU A 292 -5.16 -0.97 -12.31
N LEU A 293 -5.40 -0.42 -13.51
CA LEU A 293 -4.63 0.71 -14.02
C LEU A 293 -4.80 1.97 -13.16
N ARG A 294 -5.99 2.18 -12.55
CA ARG A 294 -6.24 3.28 -11.63
C ARG A 294 -5.51 3.09 -10.31
N VAL A 295 -5.59 1.91 -9.69
CA VAL A 295 -4.81 1.54 -8.49
C VAL A 295 -3.31 1.73 -8.72
N ALA A 296 -2.79 1.36 -9.90
CA ALA A 296 -1.39 1.60 -10.25
C ALA A 296 -1.03 3.10 -10.39
N ALA A 297 -1.95 3.94 -10.86
CA ALA A 297 -1.78 5.39 -10.90
C ALA A 297 -1.87 6.03 -9.51
N ASP A 298 -2.78 5.56 -8.66
CA ASP A 298 -2.93 5.99 -7.27
C ASP A 298 -1.65 5.64 -6.46
N ALA A 299 -1.16 4.40 -6.60
CA ALA A 299 0.09 3.94 -6.00
C ALA A 299 1.32 4.74 -6.49
N LYS A 300 1.33 5.13 -7.77
CA LYS A 300 2.36 6.03 -8.30
C LYS A 300 2.29 7.41 -7.64
N ALA A 301 1.10 8.00 -7.50
CA ALA A 301 0.91 9.29 -6.86
C ALA A 301 1.33 9.26 -5.38
N ALA A 302 0.92 8.23 -4.64
CA ALA A 302 1.34 8.00 -3.26
C ALA A 302 2.87 7.89 -3.13
N ARG A 303 3.51 7.05 -3.96
CA ARG A 303 4.96 6.87 -3.97
C ARG A 303 5.72 8.15 -4.33
N GLN A 304 5.22 8.94 -5.28
CA GLN A 304 5.79 10.24 -5.63
C GLN A 304 5.71 11.22 -4.47
N SER A 305 4.53 11.37 -3.85
CA SER A 305 4.33 12.25 -2.70
C SER A 305 5.16 11.83 -1.49
N LEU A 306 5.25 10.52 -1.19
CA LEU A 306 6.08 9.99 -0.11
C LEU A 306 7.58 10.26 -0.34
N SER A 307 8.04 10.13 -1.59
CA SER A 307 9.44 10.42 -1.96
C SER A 307 9.75 11.92 -1.85
N ALA A 308 8.83 12.77 -2.28
CA ALA A 308 8.94 14.23 -2.13
C ALA A 308 8.89 14.65 -0.66
N ALA A 309 7.99 14.07 0.13
CA ALA A 309 7.85 14.35 1.56
C ALA A 309 9.15 14.02 2.31
N ARG A 310 9.74 12.85 2.05
CA ARG A 310 11.06 12.50 2.58
C ARG A 310 12.12 13.54 2.22
N GLN A 311 12.18 13.98 0.97
CA GLN A 311 13.18 14.97 0.55
C GLN A 311 12.98 16.33 1.25
N VAL A 312 11.74 16.79 1.40
CA VAL A 312 11.40 18.03 2.12
C VAL A 312 11.78 17.92 3.60
N LEU A 313 11.35 16.85 4.27
CA LEU A 313 11.61 16.61 5.69
C LEU A 313 13.12 16.51 5.99
N MET A 314 13.89 15.84 5.14
CA MET A 314 15.34 15.76 5.28
C MET A 314 16.02 17.12 5.04
N ASN A 315 15.60 17.88 4.03
CA ASN A 315 16.17 19.20 3.74
C ASN A 315 15.88 20.22 4.86
N ALA A 316 14.73 20.08 5.53
CA ALA A 316 14.32 20.92 6.65
C ALA A 316 14.82 20.43 8.02
N GLY A 317 15.54 19.30 8.09
CA GLY A 317 15.92 18.65 9.35
C GLY A 317 14.76 17.98 10.12
N ALA A 318 13.51 18.18 9.67
CA ALA A 318 12.30 17.70 10.34
C ALA A 318 12.07 16.17 10.27
N PHE A 319 12.90 15.41 9.54
CA PHE A 319 12.83 13.93 9.59
C PHE A 319 13.36 13.35 10.93
N SER A 320 14.03 14.16 11.75
CA SER A 320 14.47 13.78 13.10
C SER A 320 13.71 14.53 14.19
N PRO A 321 13.56 13.94 15.39
CA PRO A 321 13.21 14.71 16.58
C PRO A 321 14.33 15.74 16.87
N ASP A 322 14.02 16.76 17.67
CA ASP A 322 15.05 17.71 18.11
C ASP A 322 15.87 17.06 19.24
N ASP A 323 17.17 17.39 19.32
CA ASP A 323 18.05 16.91 20.40
C ASP A 323 17.69 17.50 21.79
N SER A 324 16.65 18.36 21.89
CA SER A 324 16.23 19.06 23.11
C SER A 324 15.42 18.19 24.08
N ALA A 325 15.87 16.95 24.32
CA ALA A 325 15.36 16.08 25.37
C ALA A 325 16.06 16.37 26.71
N ASP A 326 15.96 17.63 27.18
CA ASP A 326 16.17 17.94 28.59
C ASP A 326 14.91 17.50 29.35
N TYR A 327 15.01 16.39 30.07
CA TYR A 327 13.93 15.76 30.86
C TYR A 327 14.43 15.39 32.26
#